data_AF-A0A8J4TKA2-F1
#
_entry.id   AF-A0A8J4TKA2-F1
#
_cell.length_a   1.000
_cell.length_b   1.000
_cell.length_c   1.000
_cell.angle_alpha   90.00
_cell.angle_beta   90.00
_cell.angle_gamma   90.00
#
_symmetry.space_group_name_H-M   'P 1'
#
loop_
_entity.id
_entity.type
_entity.pdbx_description
1 polymer ?
#
loop_
_entity_poly.entity_id
_entity_poly.type
_entity_poly.pdbx_seq_one_letter_code
_entity_poly.pdbx_strand_id
1 'polypeptide(L)'
;MPVAVMLGEHYEKLLEQCETQELEAPGGIATPQVYSQLLALYLLHNDMNNARYLWKRIPQAIKTANPELAAIWAVGQCIWQRDFPGIYSAIVAHQWSEPILPVMESLRESTRRRAYGLVAQAYTSISAEDFASFVGYSVEEAVKGVISHGWQADPTARMILPQKP
;
A
#
# COMPACT_ATOMS: atom_id res chain seq x y z
N MET A 1 -0.96 7.85 18.51
CA MET A 1 -0.81 6.37 18.55
C MET A 1 -2.12 5.59 18.75
N PRO A 2 -3.14 6.02 19.54
CA PRO A 2 -4.33 5.16 19.75
C PRO A 2 -5.19 4.97 18.48
N VAL A 3 -5.36 6.00 17.64
CA VAL A 3 -6.23 5.92 16.44
C VAL A 3 -5.68 4.95 15.39
N ALA A 4 -4.36 4.93 15.15
CA ALA A 4 -3.74 4.04 14.16
C ALA A 4 -3.77 2.57 14.58
N VAL A 5 -3.66 2.28 15.88
CA VAL A 5 -3.79 0.91 16.42
C VAL A 5 -5.25 0.44 16.31
N MET A 6 -6.21 1.31 16.63
CA MET A 6 -7.64 1.00 16.53
C MET A 6 -8.11 0.77 15.08
N LEU A 7 -7.52 1.49 14.11
CA LEU A 7 -7.75 1.24 12.68
C LEU A 7 -7.13 -0.08 12.22
N GLY A 8 -5.93 -0.44 12.72
CA GLY A 8 -5.29 -1.72 12.44
C GLY A 8 -6.13 -2.91 12.89
N GLU A 9 -6.57 -2.91 14.15
CA GLU A 9 -7.45 -3.96 14.71
C GLU A 9 -8.80 -4.05 13.96
N HIS A 10 -9.29 -2.92 13.42
CA HIS A 10 -10.49 -2.90 12.61
C HIS A 10 -10.29 -3.58 11.25
N TYR A 11 -9.15 -3.35 10.58
CA TYR A 11 -8.86 -3.98 9.28
C TYR A 11 -8.57 -5.47 9.39
N GLU A 12 -7.98 -5.95 10.49
CA GLU A 12 -7.79 -7.38 10.75
C GLU A 12 -9.16 -8.09 10.88
N LYS A 13 -10.07 -7.55 11.69
CA LYS A 13 -11.43 -8.09 11.82
C LYS A 13 -12.20 -8.05 10.50
N LEU A 14 -12.04 -6.99 9.73
CA LEU A 14 -12.68 -6.87 8.42
C LEU A 14 -12.13 -7.90 7.44
N LEU A 15 -10.81 -8.17 7.47
CA LEU A 15 -10.19 -9.22 6.67
C LEU A 15 -10.76 -10.61 7.03
N GLU A 16 -10.83 -10.96 8.32
CA GLU A 16 -11.41 -12.23 8.78
C GLU A 16 -12.88 -12.40 8.34
N GLN A 17 -13.66 -11.32 8.41
CA GLN A 17 -15.05 -11.32 7.95
C GLN A 17 -15.14 -11.56 6.44
N CYS A 18 -14.32 -10.88 5.65
CA CYS A 18 -14.31 -11.07 4.20
C CYS A 18 -13.81 -12.47 3.82
N GLU A 19 -12.88 -13.06 4.57
CA GLU A 19 -12.41 -14.44 4.34
C GLU A 19 -13.53 -15.45 4.62
N THR A 20 -14.26 -15.25 5.73
CA THR A 20 -15.42 -16.07 6.07
C THR A 20 -16.50 -15.99 4.99
N GLN A 21 -16.81 -14.78 4.51
CA GLN A 21 -17.78 -14.57 3.44
C GLN A 21 -17.36 -15.21 2.11
N GLU A 22 -16.05 -15.29 1.83
CA GLU A 22 -15.55 -15.95 0.63
C GLU A 22 -15.67 -17.47 0.70
N LEU A 23 -15.43 -18.05 1.88
CA LEU A 23 -15.58 -19.49 2.13
C LEU A 23 -17.03 -19.94 2.18
N GLU A 24 -17.91 -19.13 2.77
CA GLU A 24 -19.35 -19.41 2.90
C GLU A 24 -20.16 -19.01 1.66
N ALA A 25 -19.51 -18.50 0.62
CA ALA A 25 -20.17 -18.02 -0.57
C ALA A 25 -20.99 -19.13 -1.26
N PRO A 26 -22.28 -18.88 -1.57
CA PRO A 26 -23.13 -19.87 -2.22
C PRO A 26 -22.59 -20.19 -3.62
N GLY A 27 -22.30 -21.47 -3.86
CA GLY A 27 -21.72 -21.92 -5.14
C GLY A 27 -20.21 -21.71 -5.26
N GLY A 28 -19.50 -21.37 -4.18
CA GLY A 28 -18.04 -21.27 -4.14
C GLY A 28 -17.45 -20.05 -4.87
N ILE A 29 -18.29 -19.08 -5.25
CA ILE A 29 -17.88 -17.84 -5.90
C ILE A 29 -18.46 -16.67 -5.10
N ALA A 30 -17.59 -15.87 -4.50
CA ALA A 30 -17.99 -14.71 -3.72
C ALA A 30 -18.38 -13.53 -4.61
N THR A 31 -18.96 -12.50 -3.99
CA THR A 31 -19.34 -11.28 -4.70
C THR A 31 -18.09 -10.47 -5.09
N PRO A 32 -18.15 -9.68 -6.18
CA PRO A 32 -17.05 -8.81 -6.57
C PRO A 32 -16.59 -7.85 -5.47
N GLN A 33 -17.54 -7.36 -4.65
CA GLN A 33 -17.24 -6.47 -3.52
C GLN A 33 -16.35 -7.15 -2.49
N VAL A 34 -16.66 -8.40 -2.12
CA VAL A 34 -15.85 -9.20 -1.17
C VAL A 34 -14.45 -9.42 -1.74
N TYR A 35 -14.34 -9.75 -3.04
CA TYR A 35 -13.04 -9.92 -3.67
C TYR A 35 -12.21 -8.63 -3.70
N SER A 36 -12.82 -7.48 -3.98
CA SER A 36 -12.13 -6.18 -3.95
C SER A 36 -11.62 -5.87 -2.54
N GLN A 37 -12.46 -6.05 -1.51
CA GLN A 37 -12.09 -5.82 -0.12
C GLN A 37 -10.96 -6.76 0.33
N LEU A 38 -11.11 -8.07 0.11
CA LEU A 38 -10.07 -9.05 0.43
C LEU A 38 -8.74 -8.71 -0.21
N LEU A 39 -8.76 -8.40 -1.51
CA LEU A 39 -7.53 -8.12 -2.23
C LEU A 39 -6.86 -6.86 -1.68
N ALA A 40 -7.61 -5.77 -1.46
CA ALA A 40 -7.07 -4.54 -0.90
C ALA A 40 -6.50 -4.74 0.52
N LEU A 41 -7.16 -5.54 1.35
CA LEU A 41 -6.72 -5.85 2.72
C LEU A 41 -5.45 -6.70 2.73
N TYR A 42 -5.33 -7.71 1.87
CA TYR A 42 -4.08 -8.48 1.75
C TYR A 42 -2.91 -7.58 1.35
N LEU A 43 -3.12 -6.62 0.43
CA LEU A 43 -2.11 -5.64 0.07
C LEU A 43 -1.73 -4.73 1.25
N LEU A 44 -2.71 -4.28 2.04
CA LEU A 44 -2.49 -3.47 3.24
C LEU A 44 -1.61 -4.17 4.28
N HIS A 45 -1.87 -5.46 4.52
CA HIS A 45 -1.09 -6.30 5.42
C HIS A 45 0.26 -6.76 4.83
N ASN A 46 0.57 -6.34 3.60
CA ASN A 46 1.76 -6.77 2.86
C ASN A 46 1.81 -8.28 2.58
N ASP A 47 0.68 -8.98 2.62
CA ASP A 47 0.58 -10.40 2.32
C ASP A 47 0.40 -10.63 0.82
N MET A 48 1.51 -10.46 0.11
CA MET A 48 1.54 -10.56 -1.34
C MET A 48 1.29 -11.97 -1.86
N ASN A 49 1.55 -13.00 -1.05
CA ASN A 49 1.33 -14.38 -1.44
C ASN A 49 -0.18 -14.66 -1.51
N ASN A 50 -0.90 -14.34 -0.43
CA ASN A 50 -2.35 -14.53 -0.38
C ASN A 50 -3.07 -13.64 -1.39
N ALA A 51 -2.64 -12.37 -1.57
CA ALA A 51 -3.16 -11.51 -2.62
C ALA A 51 -3.03 -12.13 -4.02
N ARG A 52 -1.87 -12.72 -4.34
CA ARG A 52 -1.61 -13.36 -5.65
C ARG A 52 -2.43 -14.62 -5.84
N TYR A 53 -2.57 -15.45 -4.81
CA TYR A 53 -3.38 -16.67 -4.89
C TYR A 53 -4.87 -16.35 -4.99
N LEU A 54 -5.35 -15.35 -4.26
CA LEU A 54 -6.71 -14.84 -4.39
C LEU A 54 -6.96 -14.36 -5.83
N TRP A 55 -6.09 -13.51 -6.38
CA TRP A 55 -6.22 -13.04 -7.76
C TRP A 55 -6.32 -14.19 -8.77
N LYS A 56 -5.56 -15.28 -8.58
CA LYS A 56 -5.67 -16.47 -9.44
C LYS A 56 -6.99 -17.21 -9.29
N ARG A 57 -7.56 -17.26 -8.08
CA ARG A 57 -8.83 -17.95 -7.77
C ARG A 57 -10.05 -17.22 -8.35
N ILE A 58 -10.00 -15.90 -8.44
CA ILE A 58 -11.13 -15.11 -8.95
C ILE A 58 -11.44 -15.47 -10.42
N PRO A 59 -12.69 -15.84 -10.75
CA PRO A 59 -13.11 -16.14 -12.12
C PRO A 59 -12.86 -14.99 -13.10
N GLN A 60 -12.48 -15.33 -14.34
CA GLN A 60 -12.16 -14.33 -15.37
C GLN A 60 -13.32 -13.38 -15.66
N ALA A 61 -14.57 -13.88 -15.65
CA ALA A 61 -15.76 -13.07 -15.87
C ALA A 61 -15.90 -11.92 -14.85
N ILE A 62 -15.53 -12.16 -13.59
CA ILE A 62 -15.57 -11.15 -12.52
C ILE A 62 -14.48 -10.11 -12.76
N LYS A 63 -13.26 -10.53 -13.12
CA LYS A 63 -12.15 -9.61 -13.42
C LYS A 63 -12.47 -8.67 -14.57
N THR A 64 -13.12 -9.16 -15.62
CA THR A 64 -13.48 -8.33 -16.78
C THR A 64 -14.66 -7.41 -16.50
N ALA A 65 -15.59 -7.82 -15.64
CA ALA A 65 -16.76 -7.03 -15.31
C ALA A 65 -16.47 -5.92 -14.28
N ASN A 66 -15.41 -6.05 -13.49
CA ASN A 66 -15.10 -5.15 -12.37
C ASN A 66 -13.74 -4.47 -12.56
N PRO A 67 -13.70 -3.25 -13.13
CA PRO A 67 -12.45 -2.53 -13.39
C PRO A 67 -11.72 -2.13 -12.11
N GLU A 68 -12.45 -1.87 -11.02
CA GLU A 68 -11.85 -1.56 -9.71
C GLU A 68 -10.96 -2.70 -9.23
N LEU A 69 -11.42 -3.95 -9.35
CA LEU A 69 -10.64 -5.13 -8.94
C LEU A 69 -9.33 -5.25 -9.72
N ALA A 70 -9.35 -4.94 -11.03
CA ALA A 70 -8.14 -4.89 -11.85
C ALA A 70 -7.21 -3.74 -11.43
N ALA A 71 -7.74 -2.58 -11.04
CA ALA A 71 -6.96 -1.46 -10.52
C ALA A 71 -6.30 -1.81 -9.18
N ILE A 72 -6.99 -2.50 -8.27
CA ILE A 72 -6.42 -3.00 -7.01
C ILE A 72 -5.24 -3.93 -7.32
N TRP A 73 -5.41 -4.85 -8.28
CA TRP A 73 -4.33 -5.75 -8.66
C TRP A 73 -3.14 -5.03 -9.29
N ALA A 74 -3.36 -3.97 -10.09
CA ALA A 74 -2.29 -3.15 -10.64
C ALA A 74 -1.42 -2.52 -9.54
N VAL A 75 -2.03 -2.02 -8.46
CA VAL A 75 -1.30 -1.58 -7.26
C VAL A 75 -0.48 -2.74 -6.68
N GLY A 76 -1.09 -3.92 -6.54
CA GLY A 76 -0.41 -5.13 -6.06
C GLY A 76 0.79 -5.54 -6.92
N GLN A 77 0.75 -5.34 -8.23
CA GLN A 77 1.88 -5.61 -9.12
C GLN A 77 3.06 -4.67 -8.83
N CYS A 78 2.82 -3.39 -8.61
CA CYS A 78 3.85 -2.44 -8.20
C CYS A 78 4.46 -2.82 -6.84
N ILE A 79 3.63 -3.24 -5.87
CA ILE A 79 4.12 -3.73 -4.56
C ILE A 79 5.01 -4.96 -4.74
N TRP A 80 4.60 -5.93 -5.57
CA TRP A 80 5.38 -7.13 -5.84
C TRP A 80 6.76 -6.82 -6.43
N GLN A 81 6.82 -5.84 -7.33
CA GLN A 81 8.07 -5.40 -7.96
C GLN A 81 8.90 -4.45 -7.08
N ARG A 82 8.36 -4.05 -5.92
CA ARG A 82 8.93 -3.01 -5.03
C ARG A 82 9.10 -1.66 -5.75
N ASP A 83 8.24 -1.37 -6.71
CA ASP A 83 8.20 -0.10 -7.44
C ASP A 83 7.42 0.94 -6.61
N PHE A 84 8.12 1.61 -5.69
CA PHE A 84 7.51 2.59 -4.80
C PHE A 84 6.80 3.74 -5.55
N PRO A 85 7.43 4.41 -6.52
CA PRO A 85 6.75 5.43 -7.33
C PRO A 85 5.49 4.87 -8.01
N GLY A 86 5.58 3.68 -8.61
CA GLY A 86 4.46 3.02 -9.28
C GLY A 86 3.29 2.74 -8.34
N ILE A 87 3.53 2.38 -7.08
CA ILE A 87 2.47 2.18 -6.08
C ILE A 87 1.65 3.47 -5.92
N TYR A 88 2.31 4.61 -5.72
CA TYR A 88 1.63 5.89 -5.52
C TYR A 88 0.85 6.32 -6.77
N SER A 89 1.45 6.18 -7.95
CA SER A 89 0.78 6.48 -9.22
C SER A 89 -0.43 5.59 -9.46
N ALA A 90 -0.32 4.28 -9.20
CA ALA A 90 -1.42 3.33 -9.36
C ALA A 90 -2.58 3.61 -8.39
N ILE A 91 -2.29 4.02 -7.15
CA ILE A 91 -3.32 4.39 -6.17
C ILE A 91 -4.12 5.63 -6.62
N VAL A 92 -3.47 6.62 -7.21
CA VAL A 92 -4.14 7.88 -7.65
C VAL A 92 -4.79 7.74 -9.03
N ALA A 93 -4.39 6.76 -9.83
CA ALA A 93 -4.92 6.54 -11.18
C ALA A 93 -6.39 6.07 -11.21
N HIS A 94 -6.95 5.63 -10.08
CA HIS A 94 -8.32 5.10 -10.01
C HIS A 94 -9.15 5.84 -8.94
N GLN A 95 -10.46 5.97 -9.20
CA GLN A 95 -11.42 6.47 -8.21
C GLN A 95 -12.00 5.28 -7.45
N TRP A 96 -11.61 5.15 -6.17
CA TRP A 96 -12.02 4.04 -5.32
C TRP A 96 -13.43 4.21 -4.81
N SER A 97 -14.18 3.10 -4.75
CA SER A 97 -15.46 3.04 -4.08
C SER A 97 -15.31 3.29 -2.57
N GLU A 98 -16.40 3.73 -1.94
CA GLU A 98 -16.48 4.04 -0.51
C GLU A 98 -15.85 2.97 0.42
N PRO A 99 -16.04 1.65 0.22
CA PRO A 99 -15.40 0.65 1.07
C PRO A 99 -13.89 0.48 0.82
N ILE A 100 -13.38 0.79 -0.38
CA ILE A 100 -11.99 0.55 -0.77
C ILE A 100 -11.11 1.77 -0.52
N LEU A 101 -11.66 2.97 -0.67
CA LEU A 101 -10.95 4.23 -0.46
C LEU A 101 -10.16 4.29 0.87
N PRO A 102 -10.76 4.02 2.05
CA PRO A 102 -10.01 4.11 3.31
C PRO A 102 -8.90 3.06 3.43
N VAL A 103 -9.07 1.89 2.79
CA VAL A 103 -8.03 0.84 2.74
C VAL A 103 -6.87 1.30 1.88
N MET A 104 -7.14 1.93 0.74
CA MET A 104 -6.10 2.44 -0.17
C MET A 104 -5.34 3.63 0.42
N GLU A 105 -6.01 4.52 1.15
CA GLU A 105 -5.34 5.60 1.89
C GLU A 105 -4.42 5.04 2.98
N SER A 106 -4.90 4.06 3.74
CA SER A 106 -4.10 3.36 4.75
C SER A 106 -2.91 2.62 4.11
N LEU A 107 -3.10 2.00 2.95
CA LEU A 107 -2.04 1.33 2.19
C LEU A 107 -0.98 2.33 1.73
N ARG A 108 -1.38 3.50 1.24
CA ARG A 108 -0.48 4.58 0.84
C ARG A 108 0.40 5.02 2.01
N GLU A 109 -0.19 5.22 3.18
CA GLU A 109 0.55 5.60 4.39
C GLU A 109 1.46 4.47 4.89
N SER A 110 0.98 3.23 4.92
CA SER A 110 1.77 2.07 5.33
C SER A 110 2.98 1.87 4.40
N THR A 111 2.79 2.03 3.09
CA THR A 111 3.88 2.01 2.09
C THR A 111 4.91 3.08 2.39
N ARG A 112 4.48 4.30 2.69
CA ARG A 112 5.39 5.39 3.06
C ARG A 112 6.18 5.07 4.33
N ARG A 113 5.53 4.61 5.40
CA ARG A 113 6.20 4.23 6.65
C ARG A 113 7.24 3.13 6.43
N ARG A 114 6.92 2.13 5.59
CA ARG A 114 7.86 1.07 5.20
C ARG A 114 9.05 1.62 4.41
N ALA A 115 8.82 2.56 3.50
CA ALA A 115 9.89 3.24 2.75
C ALA A 115 10.85 3.99 3.69
N TYR A 116 10.32 4.75 4.66
CA TYR A 116 11.13 5.40 5.69
C TYR A 116 11.98 4.39 6.47
N GLY A 117 11.38 3.30 6.97
CA GLY A 117 12.10 2.26 7.71
C GLY A 117 13.19 1.58 6.88
N LEU A 118 12.90 1.30 5.60
CA LEU A 118 13.85 0.71 4.67
C LEU A 118 15.04 1.64 4.44
N VAL A 119 14.79 2.91 4.16
CA VAL A 119 15.85 3.90 3.89
C VAL A 119 16.73 4.10 5.13
N ALA A 120 16.13 4.23 6.33
CA ALA A 120 16.88 4.35 7.58
C ALA A 120 17.85 3.20 7.83
N GLN A 121 17.47 1.98 7.44
CA GLN A 121 18.27 0.78 7.72
C GLN A 121 19.29 0.48 6.61
N ALA A 122 18.92 0.71 5.35
CA ALA A 122 19.70 0.27 4.20
C ALA A 122 20.64 1.34 3.64
N TYR A 123 20.40 2.63 3.90
CA TYR A 123 21.19 3.73 3.34
C TYR A 123 21.92 4.51 4.42
N THR A 124 23.23 4.73 4.21
CA THR A 124 24.01 5.71 4.97
C THR A 124 23.83 7.11 4.42
N SER A 125 23.65 7.22 3.10
CA SER A 125 23.36 8.45 2.38
C SER A 125 22.54 8.12 1.14
N ILE A 126 21.56 8.96 0.82
CA ILE A 126 20.65 8.80 -0.33
C ILE A 126 20.39 10.17 -0.95
N SER A 127 20.18 10.24 -2.26
CA SER A 127 19.80 11.52 -2.90
C SER A 127 18.41 11.96 -2.45
N ALA A 128 18.18 13.27 -2.39
CA ALA A 128 16.87 13.81 -2.05
C ALA A 128 15.78 13.42 -3.06
N GLU A 129 16.16 13.27 -4.33
CA GLU A 129 15.27 12.87 -5.43
C GLU A 129 14.85 11.39 -5.30
N ASP A 130 15.81 10.49 -5.07
CA ASP A 130 15.51 9.07 -4.86
C ASP A 130 14.64 8.87 -3.62
N PHE A 131 14.98 9.55 -2.52
CA PHE A 131 14.19 9.47 -1.30
C PHE A 131 12.76 9.98 -1.52
N ALA A 132 12.58 11.12 -2.19
CA ALA A 132 11.27 11.66 -2.53
C ALA A 132 10.44 10.67 -3.35
N SER A 133 11.08 9.98 -4.31
CA SER A 133 10.45 8.92 -5.10
C SER A 133 10.00 7.72 -4.25
N PHE A 134 10.78 7.33 -3.25
CA PHE A 134 10.46 6.24 -2.33
C PHE A 134 9.25 6.54 -1.44
N VAL A 135 9.09 7.80 -1.02
CA VAL A 135 8.01 8.21 -0.11
C VAL A 135 6.78 8.79 -0.83
N GLY A 136 6.88 9.00 -2.14
CA GLY A 136 5.80 9.53 -2.97
C GLY A 136 5.45 10.97 -2.61
N TYR A 137 6.46 11.81 -2.36
CA TYR A 137 6.31 13.24 -2.10
C TYR A 137 7.13 14.06 -3.09
N SER A 138 6.88 15.38 -3.11
CA SER A 138 7.83 16.29 -3.74
C SER A 138 9.17 16.30 -2.97
N VAL A 139 10.24 16.74 -3.62
CA VAL A 139 11.56 16.81 -2.97
C VAL A 139 11.51 17.76 -1.77
N GLU A 140 10.80 18.88 -1.88
CA GLU A 140 10.64 19.86 -0.81
C GLU A 140 9.91 19.27 0.40
N GLU A 141 8.81 18.56 0.15
CA GLU A 141 8.03 17.88 1.19
C GLU A 141 8.83 16.76 1.86
N ALA A 142 9.58 15.98 1.07
CA ALA A 142 10.41 14.89 1.57
C ALA A 142 11.52 15.41 2.47
N VAL A 143 12.25 16.45 2.07
CA VAL A 143 13.30 17.09 2.89
C VAL A 143 12.71 17.67 4.18
N LYS A 144 11.55 18.32 4.11
CA LYS A 144 10.87 18.84 5.31
C LYS A 144 10.47 17.71 6.27
N GLY A 145 9.99 16.58 5.75
CA GLY A 145 9.62 15.41 6.53
C GLY A 145 10.82 14.72 7.20
N VAL A 146 11.97 14.69 6.52
CA VAL A 146 13.24 14.14 7.03
C VAL A 146 13.76 14.95 8.22
N ILE A 147 13.73 16.28 8.11
CA ILE A 147 14.16 17.17 9.21
C ILE A 147 13.25 16.99 10.44
N SER A 148 11.94 16.85 10.25
CA SER A 148 11.02 16.62 11.38
C SER A 148 11.18 15.22 12.02
N HIS A 149 11.70 14.24 11.27
CA HIS A 149 12.08 12.91 11.76
C HIS A 149 13.47 12.87 12.40
N GLY A 150 14.19 14.00 12.50
CA GLY A 150 15.51 14.08 13.12
C GLY A 150 16.66 13.61 12.23
N TRP A 151 16.41 13.35 10.95
CA TRP A 151 17.44 13.04 9.98
C TRP A 151 18.12 14.33 9.49
N GLN A 152 19.32 14.19 8.93
CA GLN A 152 20.07 15.34 8.39
C GLN A 152 19.87 15.41 6.88
N ALA A 153 19.74 16.63 6.36
CA ALA A 153 19.69 16.91 4.93
C ALA A 153 20.75 17.95 4.58
N ASP A 154 21.57 17.67 3.57
CA ASP A 154 22.54 18.61 3.01
C ASP A 154 21.94 19.27 1.75
N PRO A 155 21.56 20.56 1.82
CA PRO A 155 20.97 21.28 0.69
C PRO A 155 21.95 21.49 -0.47
N THR A 156 23.25 21.56 -0.19
CA THR A 156 24.29 21.82 -1.20
C THR A 156 24.59 20.57 -2.00
N ALA A 157 24.73 19.42 -1.32
CA ALA A 157 24.95 18.14 -1.98
C ALA A 157 23.65 17.48 -2.49
N ARG A 158 22.47 17.99 -2.09
CA ARG A 158 21.15 17.36 -2.32
C ARG A 158 21.07 15.92 -1.79
N MET A 159 21.71 15.68 -0.64
CA MET A 159 21.77 14.37 0.00
C MET A 159 21.03 14.37 1.33
N ILE A 160 20.43 13.22 1.64
CA ILE A 160 19.83 12.93 2.93
C ILE A 160 20.71 11.90 3.63
N LEU A 161 20.90 12.09 4.93
CA LEU A 161 21.64 11.21 5.83
C LEU A 161 20.64 10.63 6.83
N PRO A 162 20.11 9.42 6.54
CA PRO A 162 19.16 8.77 7.42
C PRO A 162 19.79 8.44 8.76
N GLN A 163 19.01 8.55 9.84
CA GLN A 163 19.40 8.02 11.14
C GLN A 163 18.72 6.68 11.38
N LYS A 164 19.53 5.70 11.80
CA LYS A 164 18.99 4.41 12.23
C LYS A 164 18.14 4.62 13.49
N PRO A 165 16.97 3.96 13.58
CA PRO A 165 16.15 3.97 14.79
C PRO A 165 16.86 3.33 15.98
#